data_AF-A0A939PS07-F1
#
_entry.id   AF-A0A939PS07-F1
#
_cell.length_a   1.000
_cell.length_b   1.000
_cell.length_c   1.000
_cell.angle_alpha   90.00
_cell.angle_beta   90.00
_cell.angle_gamma   90.00
#
_symmetry.space_group_name_H-M   'P 1'
#
loop_
_entity.id
_entity.type
_entity.pdbx_description
1 polymer ?
#
loop_
_entity_poly.entity_id
_entity_poly.type
_entity_poly.pdbx_seq_one_letter_code
_entity_poly.pdbx_strand_id
1 'polypeptide(L)'
;MNTRKAVEERPVSQMMTTEPLTITPDDSMLMAWELMARAHVHHLPVVGKDGALRRRHRRSAPRRQPGADRIEPVLPLQASGMHTGHSVLPPD
;
A
#
# COMPACT_ATOMS: atom_id res chain seq x y z
N MET A 1 49.42 -13.24 -1.40
CA MET A 1 48.06 -13.46 -1.94
C MET A 1 47.35 -12.13 -2.05
N ASN A 2 46.79 -11.78 -3.22
CA ASN A 2 45.93 -10.60 -3.36
C ASN A 2 44.55 -10.87 -2.74
N THR A 3 44.22 -10.17 -1.67
CA THR A 3 42.98 -10.33 -0.87
C THR A 3 41.69 -10.20 -1.66
N ARG A 4 41.70 -9.50 -2.80
CA ARG A 4 40.52 -9.34 -3.69
C ARG A 4 40.10 -10.66 -4.36
N LYS A 5 41.07 -11.48 -4.78
CA LYS A 5 40.80 -12.75 -5.48
C LYS A 5 40.09 -13.77 -4.56
N ALA A 6 40.44 -13.74 -3.27
CA ALA A 6 39.87 -14.64 -2.26
C ALA A 6 38.40 -14.34 -1.91
N VAL A 7 37.90 -13.13 -2.19
CA VAL A 7 36.49 -12.78 -1.98
C VAL A 7 35.64 -13.17 -3.20
N GLU A 8 36.17 -13.02 -4.42
CA GLU A 8 35.47 -13.37 -5.66
C GLU A 8 35.19 -14.88 -5.79
N GLU A 9 36.08 -15.72 -5.26
CA GLU A 9 35.98 -17.18 -5.36
C GLU A 9 35.11 -17.79 -4.23
N ARG A 10 34.71 -16.99 -3.23
CA ARG A 10 33.86 -17.47 -2.14
C ARG A 10 32.38 -17.43 -2.57
N PRO A 11 31.66 -18.55 -2.51
CA PRO A 11 30.23 -18.56 -2.84
C PRO A 11 29.48 -17.68 -1.84
N VAL A 12 28.51 -16.92 -2.35
CA VAL A 12 27.74 -15.97 -1.54
C VAL A 12 27.06 -16.69 -0.37
N SER A 13 26.66 -17.95 -0.54
CA SER A 13 26.07 -18.82 0.50
C SER A 13 26.94 -18.98 1.75
N GLN A 14 28.26 -18.82 1.65
CA GLN A 14 29.18 -18.85 2.80
C GLN A 14 29.25 -17.52 3.56
N MET A 15 28.57 -16.48 3.08
CA MET A 15 28.54 -15.14 3.68
C MET A 15 27.14 -14.74 4.12
N MET A 16 26.09 -15.23 3.45
CA MET A 16 24.71 -14.90 3.81
C MET A 16 24.26 -15.59 5.08
N THR A 17 23.29 -14.99 5.77
CA THR A 17 22.49 -15.69 6.77
C THR A 17 21.66 -16.79 6.10
N THR A 18 21.83 -18.03 6.54
CA THR A 18 21.17 -19.21 5.94
C THR A 18 19.67 -19.24 6.20
N GLU A 19 19.23 -18.83 7.38
CA GLU A 19 17.83 -18.88 7.82
C GLU A 19 17.40 -17.50 8.33
N PRO A 20 17.07 -16.55 7.44
CA PRO A 20 16.66 -15.23 7.86
C PRO A 20 15.28 -15.28 8.52
N LEU A 21 15.08 -14.44 9.53
CA LEU A 21 13.75 -14.16 10.06
C LEU A 21 12.91 -13.45 8.99
N THR A 22 11.70 -13.94 8.74
CA THR A 22 10.79 -13.40 7.70
C THR A 22 9.45 -13.01 8.30
N ILE A 23 8.70 -12.18 7.57
CA ILE A 23 7.31 -11.82 7.88
C ILE A 23 6.43 -12.00 6.65
N THR A 24 5.12 -12.06 6.87
CA THR A 24 4.10 -12.05 5.83
C THR A 24 3.57 -10.63 5.59
N PRO A 25 2.90 -10.36 4.46
CA PRO A 25 2.27 -9.06 4.21
C PRO A 25 1.09 -8.75 5.14
N ASP A 26 0.55 -9.78 5.78
CA ASP A 26 -0.58 -9.67 6.71
C ASP A 26 -0.09 -9.31 8.13
N ASP A 27 1.22 -9.43 8.41
CA ASP A 27 1.79 -9.09 9.71
C ASP A 27 1.82 -7.58 9.93
N SER A 28 1.57 -7.19 11.18
CA SER A 28 1.53 -5.77 11.54
C SER A 28 2.91 -5.11 11.48
N MET A 29 2.92 -3.81 11.16
CA MET A 29 4.16 -3.02 11.17
C MET A 29 4.84 -2.98 12.56
N LEU A 30 4.05 -2.96 13.64
CA LEU A 30 4.58 -2.96 15.00
C LEU A 30 5.34 -4.25 15.29
N MET A 31 4.75 -5.41 14.93
CA MET A 31 5.41 -6.71 15.05
C MET A 31 6.70 -6.74 14.23
N ALA A 32 6.66 -6.28 12.97
CA ALA A 32 7.87 -6.23 12.14
C ALA A 32 8.98 -5.38 12.78
N TRP A 33 8.62 -4.23 13.36
CA TRP A 33 9.57 -3.37 14.07
C TRP A 33 10.14 -4.04 15.32
N GLU A 34 9.30 -4.65 16.15
CA GLU A 34 9.77 -5.39 17.34
C GLU A 34 10.71 -6.53 16.97
N LEU A 35 10.40 -7.28 15.91
CA LEU A 35 11.26 -8.36 15.42
C LEU A 35 12.61 -7.83 14.95
N MET A 36 12.64 -6.71 14.21
CA MET A 36 13.89 -6.05 13.80
C MET A 36 14.71 -5.59 15.01
N ALA A 37 14.07 -4.94 15.98
CA ALA A 37 14.73 -4.45 17.19
C ALA A 37 15.34 -5.59 18.02
N ARG A 38 14.58 -6.67 18.23
CA ARG A 38 15.01 -7.84 19.01
C ARG A 38 16.12 -8.62 18.32
N ALA A 39 16.00 -8.83 17.01
CA ALA A 39 16.99 -9.57 16.22
C ALA A 39 18.20 -8.72 15.81
N HIS A 40 18.21 -7.41 16.11
CA HIS A 40 19.26 -6.46 15.71
C HIS A 40 19.51 -6.44 14.19
N VAL A 41 18.43 -6.50 13.40
CA VAL A 41 18.49 -6.46 11.94
C VAL A 41 17.79 -5.23 11.39
N HIS A 42 18.29 -4.70 10.28
CA HIS A 42 17.71 -3.52 9.63
C HIS A 42 16.58 -3.85 8.64
N HIS A 43 16.48 -5.12 8.22
CA HIS A 43 15.56 -5.55 7.17
C HIS A 43 15.01 -6.94 7.48
N LEU A 44 13.72 -7.13 7.20
CA LEU A 44 13.05 -8.43 7.19
C LEU A 44 12.57 -8.75 5.77
N PRO A 45 12.90 -9.91 5.20
CA PRO A 45 12.28 -10.37 3.96
C PRO A 45 10.78 -10.61 4.17
N VAL A 46 9.98 -10.19 3.18
CA VAL A 46 8.52 -10.41 3.19
C VAL A 46 8.19 -11.58 2.26
N VAL A 47 7.63 -12.65 2.81
CA VAL A 47 7.27 -13.88 2.10
C VAL A 47 5.76 -14.10 2.09
N GLY A 48 5.23 -14.65 1.00
CA GLY A 48 3.85 -15.13 0.92
C GLY A 48 3.64 -16.37 1.78
N LYS A 49 2.37 -16.77 1.95
CA LYS A 49 1.99 -17.98 2.71
C LYS A 49 2.54 -19.28 2.09
N ASP A 50 2.89 -19.22 0.82
CA ASP A 50 3.58 -20.25 0.04
C ASP A 50 5.12 -20.24 0.23
N GLY A 51 5.65 -19.33 1.06
CA GLY A 51 7.09 -19.13 1.24
C GLY A 51 7.75 -18.33 0.13
N ALA A 52 6.99 -17.82 -0.85
CA ALA A 52 7.55 -17.06 -1.96
C ALA A 52 7.85 -15.61 -1.57
N LEU A 53 9.07 -15.12 -1.83
CA LEU A 53 9.41 -13.71 -1.63
C LEU A 53 8.54 -12.80 -2.50
N ARG A 54 7.88 -11.81 -1.89
CA ARG A 54 7.10 -10.84 -2.66
C ARG A 54 7.99 -9.75 -3.25
N ARG A 55 7.98 -9.61 -4.58
CA ARG A 55 8.71 -8.54 -5.26
C ARG A 55 8.17 -7.16 -4.86
N ARG A 56 9.10 -6.23 -4.62
CA ARG A 56 8.80 -4.79 -4.56
C ARG A 56 8.12 -4.39 -5.87
N HIS A 57 6.85 -3.95 -5.79
CA HIS A 57 6.21 -3.29 -6.92
C HIS A 57 6.92 -1.96 -7.16
N ARG A 58 7.75 -1.90 -8.21
CA ARG A 58 8.12 -0.62 -8.80
C ARG A 58 6.81 0.00 -9.27
N ARG A 59 6.48 1.23 -8.87
CA ARG A 59 5.34 1.98 -9.43
C ARG A 59 5.54 2.05 -10.95
N SER A 60 4.99 1.11 -11.70
CA SER A 60 4.61 1.34 -13.08
C SER A 60 3.53 2.40 -13.02
N ALA A 61 3.73 3.50 -13.74
CA ALA A 61 2.71 4.54 -13.85
C ALA A 61 1.36 3.87 -14.16
N PRO A 62 0.25 4.30 -13.53
CA PRO A 62 -1.06 3.74 -13.81
C PRO A 62 -1.28 3.79 -15.32
N ARG A 63 -1.70 2.66 -15.92
CA ARG A 63 -2.14 2.65 -17.32
C ARG A 63 -3.25 3.69 -17.43
N ARG A 64 -3.02 4.74 -18.20
CA ARG A 64 -4.02 5.77 -18.48
C ARG A 64 -5.22 5.06 -19.11
N GLN A 65 -6.34 4.98 -18.38
CA GLN A 65 -7.57 4.40 -18.90
C GLN A 65 -8.15 5.42 -19.90
N PRO A 66 -8.24 5.13 -21.21
CA PRO A 66 -8.94 6.02 -22.12
C PRO A 66 -10.41 6.10 -21.70
N GLY A 67 -10.88 7.31 -21.35
CA GLY A 67 -12.28 7.57 -21.00
C GLY A 67 -12.56 8.04 -19.56
N ALA A 68 -11.55 8.12 -18.68
CA ALA A 68 -11.73 8.60 -17.30
C ALA A 68 -12.01 10.12 -17.18
N ASP A 69 -11.94 10.86 -18.28
CA ASP A 69 -12.23 12.31 -18.36
C ASP A 69 -13.67 12.62 -18.80
N ARG A 70 -14.55 11.62 -18.87
CA ARG A 70 -15.96 11.86 -19.19
C ARG A 70 -16.65 12.49 -17.97
N ILE A 71 -16.75 13.82 -17.98
CA ILE A 71 -17.63 14.56 -17.06
C ILE A 71 -19.08 14.27 -17.48
N GLU A 72 -19.80 13.52 -16.65
CA GLU A 72 -21.24 13.35 -16.82
C GLU A 72 -21.93 14.71 -16.55
N PRO A 73 -22.81 15.20 -17.45
CA PRO A 73 -23.48 16.48 -17.25
C PRO A 73 -24.42 16.40 -16.06
N VAL A 74 -24.22 17.27 -15.07
CA VAL A 74 -25.16 17.41 -13.95
C VAL A 74 -26.48 17.96 -14.50
N LEU A 75 -27.56 17.17 -14.45
CA LEU A 75 -28.89 17.67 -14.83
C LEU A 75 -29.30 18.78 -13.83
N PRO A 76 -29.89 19.89 -14.31
CA PRO A 76 -30.34 20.95 -13.42
C PRO A 76 -31.44 20.42 -12.50
N LEU A 77 -31.23 20.61 -11.20
CA LEU A 77 -32.19 20.34 -10.14
C LEU A 77 -33.47 21.13 -10.45
N GLN A 78 -34.55 20.44 -10.81
CA GLN A 78 -35.85 21.08 -10.99
C GLN A 78 -36.31 21.61 -9.64
N ALA A 79 -36.25 22.94 -9.48
CA ALA A 79 -36.81 23.62 -8.34
C ALA A 79 -38.34 23.44 -8.37
N SER A 80 -38.83 22.48 -7.61
CA SER A 80 -40.26 22.34 -7.35
C SER A 80 -40.70 23.57 -6.54
N GLY A 81 -41.41 24.48 -7.20
CA GLY A 81 -42.03 25.63 -6.58
C GLY A 81 -42.90 25.21 -5.41
N MET A 82 -42.78 25.93 -4.29
CA MET A 82 -43.78 25.92 -3.24
C MET A 82 -44.43 27.29 -3.16
N HIS A 83 -45.73 27.21 -3.06
CA HIS A 83 -46.74 28.14 -3.52
C HIS A 83 -47.18 29.03 -2.36
N THR A 84 -47.65 30.20 -2.74
CA THR A 84 -48.05 31.35 -1.92
C THR A 84 -49.12 31.03 -0.86
N GLY A 85 -48.95 31.60 0.33
CA GLY A 85 -49.98 32.34 1.09
C GLY A 85 -51.24 31.62 1.61
N HIS A 86 -51.29 31.39 2.92
CA HIS A 86 -52.44 31.47 3.85
C HIS A 86 -51.87 31.20 5.26
N SER A 87 -52.32 31.72 6.40
CA SER A 87 -53.37 32.64 6.83
C SER A 87 -53.24 32.67 8.36
N VAL A 88 -53.34 33.81 9.03
CA VAL A 88 -53.97 33.86 10.37
C VAL A 88 -54.63 35.23 10.56
N LEU A 89 -55.96 35.25 10.49
CA LEU A 89 -56.79 36.29 11.13
C LEU A 89 -56.89 35.96 12.63
N PRO A 90 -56.83 36.94 13.55
CA PRO A 90 -57.28 36.73 14.93
C PRO A 90 -58.81 36.88 15.03
N PRO A 91 -59.50 36.10 15.89
CA PRO A 91 -60.91 36.31 16.20
C PRO A 91 -61.10 37.47 17.20
N ASP A 92 -62.34 37.97 17.19
CA ASP A 92 -62.88 39.23 17.75
C ASP A 92 -62.46 39.64 19.18
#